data_AF-A0A0C3FFD0-F1
#
_entry.id   AF-A0A0C3FFD0-F1
#
_cell.length_a   1.000
_cell.length_b   1.000
_cell.length_c   1.000
_cell.angle_alpha   90.00
_cell.angle_beta   90.00
_cell.angle_gamma   90.00
#
_symmetry.space_group_name_H-M   'P 1'
#
loop_
_entity.id
_entity.type
_entity.pdbx_description
1 polymer ?
#
loop_
_entity_poly.entity_id
_entity_poly.type
_entity_poly.pdbx_seq_one_letter_code
_entity_poly.pdbx_strand_id
1 'polypeptide(L)'
;MIFKDDQCLVVTTRGPGRLHLLSYQSNGGLTNNVGSRPTTNSGVTRFMVSFSHTYERFAFIWDGDGEAVYGVGHGLKRLPVGKSWGQASAIEWGSSTVTTTDLSKLVAPLSGNTNITCFIIPDKI
;
A
#
# COMPACT_ATOMS: atom_id res chain seq x y z
N MET A 1 -13.60 9.11 -4.11
CA MET A 1 -12.38 9.01 -4.95
C MET A 1 -11.23 9.11 -3.99
N ILE A 2 -10.48 8.03 -3.86
CA ILE A 2 -9.45 7.82 -2.83
C ILE A 2 -8.31 8.84 -2.98
N PHE A 3 -8.13 9.37 -4.19
CA PHE A 3 -7.15 10.41 -4.52
C PHE A 3 -7.85 11.75 -4.71
N LYS A 4 -8.35 12.32 -3.60
CA LYS A 4 -8.79 13.71 -3.52
C LYS A 4 -8.03 14.37 -2.38
N ASP A 5 -7.93 15.70 -2.41
CA ASP A 5 -7.48 16.48 -1.25
C ASP A 5 -8.24 15.99 -0.01
N ASP A 6 -7.51 15.78 1.10
CA ASP A 6 -7.99 15.24 2.38
C ASP A 6 -8.37 13.73 2.44
N GLN A 7 -8.14 12.93 1.39
CA GLN A 7 -8.27 11.46 1.47
C GLN A 7 -6.90 10.77 1.53
N CYS A 8 -6.62 10.09 2.64
CA CYS A 8 -5.43 9.25 2.80
C CYS A 8 -5.81 7.77 2.91
N LEU A 9 -5.00 6.89 2.30
CA LEU A 9 -5.09 5.46 2.55
C LEU A 9 -4.18 5.10 3.72
N VAL A 10 -4.76 4.57 4.78
CA VAL A 10 -4.03 4.16 5.98
C VAL A 10 -4.13 2.65 6.12
N VAL A 11 -3.00 1.97 6.13
CA VAL A 11 -2.88 0.56 6.47
C VAL A 11 -2.54 0.44 7.94
N THR A 12 -3.34 -0.32 8.68
CA THR A 12 -3.11 -0.64 10.09
C THR A 12 -2.77 -2.12 10.20
N THR A 13 -1.63 -2.44 10.82
CA THR A 13 -1.14 -3.80 10.99
C THR A 13 -0.97 -4.12 12.46
N ARG A 14 -0.98 -5.40 12.79
CA ARG A 14 -0.58 -5.90 14.11
C ARG A 14 0.61 -6.83 13.96
N GLY A 15 1.64 -6.66 14.77
CA GLY A 15 2.83 -7.49 14.75
C GLY A 15 3.90 -7.05 13.75
N PRO A 16 5.09 -7.68 13.84
CA PRO A 16 6.19 -7.39 12.94
C PRO A 16 5.89 -7.84 11.51
N GLY A 17 6.52 -7.19 10.55
CA GLY A 17 6.36 -7.52 9.14
C GLY A 17 6.75 -6.36 8.23
N ARG A 18 6.26 -6.40 7.00
CA ARG A 18 6.60 -5.45 5.95
C ARG A 18 5.40 -5.14 5.06
N LEU A 19 5.14 -3.85 4.88
CA LEU A 19 4.20 -3.38 3.88
C LEU A 19 4.95 -3.21 2.56
N HIS A 20 4.58 -3.98 1.54
CA HIS A 20 5.08 -3.78 0.19
C HIS A 20 4.12 -2.90 -0.61
N LEU A 21 4.67 -2.06 -1.49
CA LEU A 21 3.94 -1.16 -2.37
C LEU A 21 4.50 -1.29 -3.79
N LEU A 22 3.62 -1.52 -4.75
CA LEU A 22 3.87 -1.50 -6.18
C LEU A 22 3.22 -0.23 -6.75
N SER A 23 3.98 0.57 -7.49
CA SER A 23 3.48 1.65 -8.34
C SER A 23 3.75 1.26 -9.79
N TYR A 24 2.73 1.26 -10.64
CA TYR A 24 2.81 0.70 -11.99
C TYR A 24 1.93 1.47 -12.99
N GLN A 25 2.19 1.25 -14.28
CA GLN A 25 1.57 2.00 -15.39
C GLN A 25 1.77 3.51 -15.24
N SER A 26 2.98 3.97 -15.58
CA SER A 26 3.32 5.39 -15.55
C SER A 26 2.95 6.10 -16.86
N ASN A 27 2.37 7.29 -16.74
CA ASN A 27 2.12 8.19 -17.87
C ASN A 27 3.39 8.73 -18.54
N GLY A 28 4.53 8.67 -17.84
CA GLY A 28 5.84 9.07 -18.35
C GLY A 28 6.68 7.90 -18.88
N GLY A 29 6.12 6.69 -19.00
CA GLY A 29 6.86 5.51 -19.45
C GLY A 29 7.89 4.98 -18.43
N LEU A 30 7.77 5.35 -17.16
CA LEU A 30 8.64 4.83 -16.10
C LEU A 30 8.36 3.36 -15.81
N THR A 31 9.42 2.62 -15.51
CA THR A 31 9.34 1.23 -15.04
C THR A 31 8.50 1.13 -13.76
N ASN A 32 7.80 0.01 -13.61
CA ASN A 32 7.13 -0.35 -12.36
C ASN A 32 8.11 -0.27 -11.19
N ASN A 33 7.65 0.31 -10.09
CA ASN A 33 8.45 0.47 -8.88
C ASN A 33 7.83 -0.37 -7.77
N VAL A 34 8.64 -1.23 -7.16
CA VAL A 34 8.25 -1.98 -5.97
C VAL A 34 9.16 -1.59 -4.83
N GLY A 35 8.56 -1.09 -3.76
CA GLY A 35 9.21 -0.73 -2.53
C GLY A 35 8.57 -1.43 -1.33
N SER A 36 9.21 -1.34 -0.17
CA SER A 36 8.69 -1.98 1.04
C SER A 36 9.13 -1.30 2.34
N ARG A 37 8.20 -1.06 3.27
CA ARG A 37 8.48 -0.47 4.58
C ARG A 37 8.31 -1.51 5.69
N PRO A 38 9.39 -1.90 6.39
CA PRO A 38 9.30 -2.84 7.50
C PRO A 38 8.85 -2.17 8.81
N THR A 39 8.33 -2.98 9.72
CA THR A 39 8.14 -2.66 11.15
C THR A 39 8.53 -3.87 12.00
N THR A 40 9.20 -3.61 13.12
CA THR A 40 9.53 -4.63 14.13
C THR A 40 8.59 -4.56 15.34
N ASN A 41 7.63 -3.64 15.34
CA ASN A 41 6.70 -3.45 16.45
C ASN A 41 5.74 -4.65 16.55
N SER A 42 5.68 -5.28 17.71
CA SER A 42 4.74 -6.38 18.00
C SER A 42 3.30 -5.91 18.23
N GLY A 43 3.13 -4.61 18.53
CA GLY A 43 1.85 -3.95 18.69
C GLY A 43 1.22 -3.53 17.36
N VAL A 44 0.50 -2.40 17.38
CA VAL A 44 -0.14 -1.84 16.19
C VAL A 44 0.84 -0.90 15.47
N THR A 45 0.95 -1.05 14.16
CA THR A 45 1.66 -0.07 13.30
C THR A 45 0.68 0.50 12.28
N ARG A 46 0.74 1.82 12.07
CA ARG A 46 -0.06 2.50 11.05
C ARG A 46 0.86 3.05 9.98
N PHE A 47 0.58 2.70 8.74
CA PHE A 47 1.26 3.17 7.55
C PHE A 47 0.32 4.07 6.76
N MET A 48 0.74 5.29 6.48
CA MET A 48 0.09 6.13 5.49
C MET A 48 0.71 5.84 4.12
N VAL A 49 -0.12 5.44 3.16
CA VAL A 49 0.29 5.25 1.76
C VAL A 49 0.06 6.57 1.03
N SER A 50 1.15 7.17 0.61
CA SER A 50 1.20 8.29 -0.33
C SER A 50 1.34 7.73 -1.75
N PHE A 51 0.78 8.44 -2.71
CA PHE A 51 0.70 8.00 -4.09
C PHE A 51 1.26 9.10 -4.99
N SER A 52 2.24 8.76 -5.81
CA SER A 52 2.85 9.73 -6.75
C SER A 52 1.98 9.88 -7.99
N HIS A 53 1.67 11.12 -8.39
CA HIS A 53 0.93 11.41 -9.62
C HIS A 53 1.60 10.88 -10.91
N THR A 54 2.85 10.43 -10.84
CA THR A 54 3.57 9.86 -11.98
C THR A 54 3.08 8.46 -12.39
N TYR A 55 2.43 7.74 -11.47
CA TYR A 55 1.88 6.40 -11.70
C TYR A 55 0.36 6.42 -11.64
N GLU A 56 -0.29 5.65 -12.51
CA GLU A 56 -1.74 5.58 -12.57
C GLU A 56 -2.31 4.47 -11.69
N ARG A 57 -1.49 3.49 -11.29
CA ARG A 57 -1.95 2.37 -10.49
C ARG A 57 -0.99 2.04 -9.36
N PHE A 58 -1.57 1.59 -8.26
CA PHE A 58 -0.87 1.22 -7.06
C PHE A 58 -1.42 -0.07 -6.49
N ALA A 59 -0.58 -0.85 -5.85
CA ALA A 59 -1.01 -2.02 -5.12
C ALA A 59 -0.15 -2.26 -3.89
N PHE A 60 -0.73 -2.81 -2.84
CA PHE A 60 -0.03 -3.07 -1.60
C PHE A 60 -0.38 -4.44 -1.04
N ILE A 61 0.60 -5.04 -0.37
CA ILE A 61 0.47 -6.30 0.35
C ILE A 61 1.14 -6.21 1.71
N TRP A 62 0.63 -6.98 2.66
CA TRP A 62 1.24 -7.15 3.96
C TRP A 62 1.93 -8.51 4.03
N ASP A 63 3.25 -8.47 4.20
CA ASP A 63 4.11 -9.62 4.47
C ASP A 63 4.50 -9.58 5.95
N GLY A 64 3.65 -10.14 6.80
CA GLY A 64 3.87 -10.17 8.25
C GLY A 64 2.97 -11.16 8.95
N ASP A 65 3.32 -11.45 10.20
CA ASP A 65 2.74 -12.55 10.96
C ASP A 65 1.29 -12.26 11.39
N GLY A 66 0.95 -10.99 11.62
CA GLY A 66 -0.39 -10.59 12.05
C GLY A 66 -1.30 -10.07 10.93
N GLU A 67 -2.47 -9.61 11.35
CA GLU A 67 -3.48 -9.05 10.46
C GLU A 67 -3.08 -7.64 9.98
N ALA A 68 -3.47 -7.33 8.75
CA ALA A 68 -3.38 -6.00 8.19
C ALA A 68 -4.72 -5.62 7.56
N VAL A 69 -5.18 -4.42 7.87
CA VAL A 69 -6.40 -3.84 7.32
C VAL A 69 -6.12 -2.43 6.82
N TYR A 70 -6.82 -1.98 5.78
CA TYR A 70 -6.74 -0.61 5.30
C TYR A 70 -8.06 0.14 5.51
N GLY A 71 -7.95 1.45 5.63
CA GLY A 71 -9.04 2.41 5.61
C GLY A 71 -8.74 3.54 4.64
N VAL A 72 -9.80 4.13 4.07
CA VAL A 72 -9.73 5.26 3.15
C VAL A 72 -10.36 6.47 3.83
N GLY A 73 -9.61 7.58 3.94
CA GLY A 73 -10.05 8.82 4.56
C GLY A 73 -10.55 8.59 5.99
N HIS A 74 -11.71 9.15 6.31
CA HIS A 74 -12.39 8.99 7.61
C HIS A 74 -13.40 7.82 7.64
N GLY A 75 -13.34 6.90 6.66
CA GLY A 75 -14.25 5.77 6.60
C GLY A 75 -14.13 4.86 7.82
N LEU A 76 -15.26 4.44 8.39
CA LEU A 76 -15.31 3.49 9.51
C LEU A 76 -15.01 2.04 9.09
N LYS A 77 -15.09 1.76 7.78
CA LYS A 77 -14.90 0.41 7.24
C LYS A 77 -13.41 0.10 7.12
N ARG A 78 -12.98 -0.97 7.78
CA ARG A 78 -11.65 -1.57 7.63
C ARG A 78 -11.77 -2.81 6.77
N LEU A 79 -10.90 -2.93 5.77
CA LEU A 79 -10.89 -4.04 4.81
C LEU A 79 -9.53 -4.75 4.86
N PRO A 80 -9.48 -6.07 4.68
CA PRO A 80 -8.24 -6.82 4.76
C PRO A 80 -7.27 -6.43 3.64
N VAL A 81 -5.98 -6.34 3.97
CA VAL A 81 -4.90 -6.16 3.02
C VAL A 81 -4.54 -7.51 2.40
N GLY A 82 -4.20 -7.52 1.11
CA GLY A 82 -3.66 -8.69 0.42
C GLY A 82 -2.38 -9.23 1.07
N LYS A 83 -2.21 -10.56 1.09
CA LYS A 83 -1.02 -11.22 1.66
C LYS A 83 0.02 -11.65 0.63
N SER A 84 -0.30 -11.56 -0.66
CA SER A 84 0.61 -11.94 -1.74
C SER A 84 0.29 -11.16 -3.00
N TRP A 85 1.24 -11.10 -3.92
CA TRP A 85 1.00 -10.44 -5.21
C TRP A 85 -0.06 -11.14 -6.06
N GLY A 86 -0.37 -12.43 -5.79
CA GLY A 86 -1.50 -13.12 -6.41
C GLY A 86 -2.87 -12.66 -5.92
N GLN A 87 -2.92 -11.95 -4.79
CA GLN A 87 -4.13 -11.42 -4.15
C GLN A 87 -3.83 -10.04 -3.55
N ALA A 88 -3.27 -9.13 -4.36
CA ALA A 88 -2.85 -7.81 -3.90
C ALA A 88 -4.05 -6.85 -3.77
N SER A 89 -3.97 -5.94 -2.81
CA SER A 89 -4.92 -4.82 -2.70
C SER A 89 -4.50 -3.74 -3.69
N ALA A 90 -5.23 -3.62 -4.79
CA ALA A 90 -4.93 -2.74 -5.91
C ALA A 90 -5.89 -1.54 -5.98
N ILE A 91 -5.38 -0.43 -6.49
CA ILE A 91 -6.09 0.82 -6.61
C ILE A 91 -5.59 1.61 -7.81
N GLU A 92 -6.52 2.20 -8.56
CA GLU A 92 -6.23 3.01 -9.75
C GLU A 92 -6.50 4.48 -9.45
N TRP A 93 -5.69 5.38 -10.02
CA TRP A 93 -5.87 6.82 -9.90
C TRP A 93 -7.30 7.22 -10.25
N GLY A 94 -7.92 8.07 -9.42
CA GLY A 94 -9.34 8.43 -9.57
C GLY A 94 -10.35 7.39 -9.06
N SER A 95 -9.93 6.16 -8.72
CA SER A 95 -10.82 5.14 -8.16
C SER A 95 -11.37 5.56 -6.80
N SER A 96 -12.56 5.06 -6.47
CA SER A 96 -13.19 5.21 -5.15
C SER A 96 -13.05 3.94 -4.29
N THR A 97 -12.54 2.85 -4.85
CA THR A 97 -12.48 1.54 -4.20
C THR A 97 -11.14 0.85 -4.47
N VAL A 98 -10.70 0.08 -3.49
CA VAL A 98 -9.59 -0.87 -3.63
C VAL A 98 -10.17 -2.23 -4.05
N THR A 99 -9.53 -2.89 -5.00
CA THR A 99 -9.91 -4.22 -5.51
C THR A 99 -8.83 -5.25 -5.20
N THR A 100 -9.19 -6.53 -5.18
CA THR A 100 -8.19 -7.61 -5.06
C THR A 100 -7.83 -8.12 -6.45
N THR A 101 -6.53 -8.12 -6.79
CA THR A 101 -6.04 -8.48 -8.13
C THR A 101 -4.73 -9.28 -8.06
N ASP A 102 -4.54 -10.19 -9.02
CA ASP A 102 -3.24 -10.85 -9.26
C ASP A 102 -2.32 -9.94 -10.08
N LEU A 103 -1.21 -9.56 -9.46
CA LEU A 103 -0.14 -8.72 -10.01
C LEU A 103 1.22 -9.44 -9.99
N SER A 104 1.24 -10.76 -9.75
CA SER A 104 2.47 -11.56 -9.66
C SER A 104 3.39 -11.40 -10.87
N LYS A 105 2.82 -11.20 -12.07
CA LYS A 105 3.55 -10.99 -13.33
C LYS A 105 4.13 -9.58 -13.50
N LEU A 106 3.64 -8.59 -12.75
CA LEU A 106 4.04 -7.18 -12.87
C LEU A 106 5.14 -6.79 -11.88
N VAL A 107 5.35 -7.63 -10.87
CA VAL A 107 6.33 -7.45 -9.81
C VAL A 107 7.65 -8.01 -10.33
N ALA A 108 8.49 -7.12 -10.87
CA ALA A 108 9.90 -7.43 -11.06
C ALA A 108 10.58 -7.65 -9.69
N PRO A 109 11.74 -8.33 -9.63
CA PRO A 109 12.45 -8.54 -8.37
C PRO A 109 12.61 -7.22 -7.61
N LEU A 110 12.35 -7.24 -6.30
CA LEU A 110 12.50 -6.10 -5.40
C LEU A 110 13.93 -5.54 -5.51
N SER A 111 14.14 -4.59 -6.42
CA SER A 111 15.45 -4.01 -6.70
C SER A 111 15.81 -2.97 -5.65
N GLY A 112 15.78 -3.36 -4.37
CA GLY A 112 16.25 -2.56 -3.23
C GLY A 112 15.72 -1.12 -3.18
N ASN A 113 14.63 -0.81 -3.89
CA ASN A 113 14.32 0.56 -4.23
C ASN A 113 13.64 1.20 -3.02
N THR A 114 14.32 2.19 -2.45
CA THR A 114 13.92 2.95 -1.26
C THR A 114 12.86 4.01 -1.58
N ASN A 115 12.46 4.12 -2.85
CA ASN A 115 11.40 5.00 -3.33
C ASN A 115 10.03 4.47 -2.92
N ILE A 116 9.80 4.49 -1.62
CA ILE A 116 8.57 4.05 -0.97
C ILE A 116 7.83 5.29 -0.55
N THR A 117 6.69 5.53 -1.17
CA THR A 117 5.77 6.58 -0.75
C THR A 117 4.88 6.06 0.38
N CYS A 118 5.42 5.36 1.37
CA CYS A 118 4.65 5.03 2.57
C CYS A 118 5.43 5.34 3.84
N PHE A 119 4.72 5.91 4.81
CA PHE A 119 5.28 6.46 6.03
C PHE A 119 4.60 5.82 7.23
N ILE A 120 5.38 5.43 8.24
CA ILE A 120 4.80 5.05 9.53
C ILE A 120 4.33 6.34 10.20
N ILE A 121 3.05 6.39 10.55
CA ILE A 121 2.49 7.52 11.29
C ILE A 121 2.42 7.16 12.78
N PRO A 122 2.94 8.02 13.67
CA PRO A 122 2.82 7.79 15.11
C PRO A 122 1.34 7.83 15.51
N ASP A 123 0.97 7.03 16.51
CA ASP A 123 -0.33 7.20 17.13
C ASP A 123 -0.38 8.57 17.81
N LYS A 124 -1.48 9.30 17.58
CA LYS A 124 -1.77 10.49 18.36
C LYS A 124 -2.04 10.03 19.79
N ILE A 125 -1.18 10.47 20.72
CA ILE A 125 -1.40 10.38 22.16
C ILE A 125 -2.62 11.25 22.51
#